data_AF-A0A915XZI0-F1
#
_entry.id   AF-A0A915XZI0-F1
#
_cell.length_a   1.000
_cell.length_b   1.000
_cell.length_c   1.000
_cell.angle_alpha   90.00
_cell.angle_beta   90.00
_cell.angle_gamma   90.00
#
_symmetry.space_group_name_H-M   'P 1'
#
loop_
_entity.id
_entity.type
_entity.pdbx_description
1 polymer ?
#
loop_
_entity_poly.entity_id
_entity_poly.type
_entity_poly.pdbx_seq_one_letter_code
_entity_poly.pdbx_strand_id
1 'polypeptide(L)'
;MKSAFVWLTVACVWGATLYAIARTQSFVRQQGAALAVQATPDYTGVLTRAENLEPLSVERMHGQLRHLGNRVRLEWKVGPRMAVLEWQTTSPTTGFIPDSEPVIVRALQANTPPQVGMRIEIVRMTYPLGYYCVIRDSGGNVVDVWELLWNT
;
A
#
# COMPACT_ATOMS: atom_id res chain seq x y z
N MET A 1 12.81 -45.77 15.89
CA MET A 1 13.74 -44.69 16.29
C MET A 1 14.21 -43.82 15.12
N LYS A 2 14.75 -44.38 14.02
CA LYS A 2 15.23 -43.59 12.87
C LYS A 2 14.16 -42.70 12.19
N SER A 3 12.93 -43.21 12.04
CA SER A 3 11.83 -42.45 11.43
C SER A 3 11.40 -41.24 12.26
N ALA A 4 11.34 -41.36 13.59
CA ALA A 4 10.95 -40.27 14.48
C ALA A 4 11.95 -39.09 14.44
N PHE A 5 13.25 -39.38 14.34
CA PHE A 5 14.28 -38.34 14.25
C PHE A 5 14.20 -37.57 12.91
N VAL A 6 13.92 -38.27 11.81
CA VAL A 6 13.71 -37.66 10.48
C VAL A 6 12.49 -36.72 10.50
N TRP A 7 11.36 -37.16 11.05
CA TRP A 7 10.16 -36.33 11.15
C TRP A 7 10.35 -35.11 12.04
N LEU A 8 11.15 -35.23 13.11
CA LEU A 8 11.49 -34.11 13.98
C LEU A 8 12.35 -33.06 13.25
N THR A 9 13.36 -33.50 12.47
CA THR A 9 14.18 -32.60 11.65
C THR A 9 13.33 -31.88 10.60
N VAL A 10 12.43 -32.60 9.92
CA VAL A 10 11.49 -32.00 8.96
C VAL A 10 10.62 -30.94 9.65
N ALA A 11 10.06 -31.23 10.81
CA ALA A 11 9.25 -30.27 11.56
C ALA A 11 10.05 -29.02 11.98
N CYS A 12 11.30 -29.19 12.44
CA CYS A 12 12.19 -28.07 12.77
C CYS A 12 12.52 -27.20 11.55
N VAL A 13 12.78 -27.80 10.39
CA VAL A 13 13.05 -27.06 9.15
C VAL A 13 11.82 -26.26 8.73
N TRP A 14 10.63 -26.88 8.68
CA TRP A 14 9.39 -26.17 8.36
C TRP A 14 9.10 -25.04 9.35
N GLY A 15 9.28 -25.29 10.65
CA GLY A 15 9.10 -24.27 11.68
C GLY A 15 10.05 -23.09 11.49
N ALA A 16 11.33 -23.34 11.21
CA ALA A 16 12.33 -22.31 10.95
C ALA A 16 12.03 -21.52 9.66
N THR A 17 11.62 -22.20 8.59
CA THR A 17 11.25 -21.55 7.33
C THR A 17 10.02 -20.66 7.49
N LEU A 18 8.97 -21.15 8.16
CA LEU A 18 7.76 -20.36 8.44
C LEU A 18 8.08 -19.16 9.33
N TYR A 19 8.91 -19.35 10.36
CA TYR A 19 9.36 -18.26 11.23
C TYR A 19 10.16 -17.20 10.46
N ALA A 20 11.09 -17.62 9.60
CA ALA A 20 11.87 -16.73 8.76
C ALA A 20 10.97 -15.94 7.80
N ILE A 21 10.00 -16.58 7.14
CA ILE A 21 9.03 -15.91 6.26
C ILE A 21 8.21 -14.88 7.03
N ALA A 22 7.67 -15.26 8.20
CA ALA A 22 6.85 -14.36 9.00
C ALA A 22 7.63 -13.11 9.45
N ARG A 23 8.89 -13.27 9.89
CA ARG A 23 9.76 -12.17 10.32
C ARG A 23 10.24 -11.29 9.16
N THR A 24 10.56 -11.89 8.01
CA THR A 24 11.07 -11.16 6.85
C THR A 24 9.98 -10.33 6.17
N GLN A 25 8.72 -10.75 6.19
CA GLN A 25 7.63 -9.96 5.60
C GLN A 25 7.49 -8.58 6.24
N SER A 26 7.57 -8.47 7.57
CA SER A 26 7.47 -7.18 8.27
C SER A 26 8.64 -6.27 7.92
N PHE A 27 9.85 -6.85 7.84
CA PHE A 27 11.06 -6.15 7.45
C PHE A 27 11.00 -5.62 6.02
N VAL A 28 10.61 -6.47 5.06
CA VAL A 28 10.46 -6.11 3.65
C VAL A 28 9.45 -4.99 3.47
N ARG A 29 8.34 -5.00 4.23
CA ARG A 29 7.34 -3.93 4.21
C ARG A 29 7.88 -2.59 4.70
N GLN A 30 8.59 -2.59 5.83
CA GLN A 30 9.22 -1.38 6.38
C GLN A 30 10.28 -0.83 5.43
N GLN A 31 11.10 -1.70 4.86
CA GLN A 31 12.11 -1.31 3.89
C GLN A 31 11.46 -0.77 2.60
N GLY A 32 10.39 -1.40 2.13
CA GLY A 32 9.59 -0.92 0.99
C GLY A 32 9.04 0.48 1.22
N ALA A 33 8.47 0.75 2.39
CA ALA A 33 7.99 2.09 2.75
C ALA A 33 9.13 3.13 2.73
N ALA A 34 10.28 2.81 3.34
CA ALA A 34 11.42 3.72 3.40
C ALA A 34 11.99 4.03 2.00
N LEU A 35 12.07 3.02 1.13
CA LEU A 35 12.51 3.17 -0.24
C LEU A 35 11.50 3.97 -1.08
N ALA A 36 10.20 3.72 -0.92
CA ALA A 36 9.15 4.47 -1.62
C ALA A 36 9.20 5.97 -1.30
N VAL A 37 9.48 6.33 -0.04
CA VAL A 37 9.63 7.74 0.39
C VAL A 37 10.80 8.45 -0.30
N GLN A 38 11.86 7.72 -0.69
CA GLN A 38 13.06 8.26 -1.32
C GLN A 38 13.04 8.16 -2.84
N ALA A 39 12.15 7.34 -3.40
CA ALA A 39 12.05 7.11 -4.83
C ALA A 39 11.51 8.34 -5.56
N THR A 40 11.90 8.48 -6.83
CA THR A 40 11.26 9.45 -7.72
C THR A 40 9.83 8.97 -8.03
N PRO A 41 8.80 9.78 -7.78
CA PRO A 41 7.43 9.37 -8.04
C PRO A 41 7.18 9.30 -9.55
N ASP A 42 6.45 8.26 -9.98
CA ASP A 42 5.98 8.13 -11.36
C ASP A 42 4.96 9.24 -11.69
N TYR A 43 4.12 9.59 -10.72
CA TYR A 43 3.24 10.75 -10.83
C TYR A 43 2.88 11.34 -9.47
N THR A 44 2.40 12.58 -9.51
CA THR A 44 1.96 13.29 -8.32
C THR A 44 0.55 13.84 -8.51
N GLY A 45 -0.13 14.08 -7.40
CA GLY A 45 -1.45 14.68 -7.38
C GLY A 45 -1.74 15.39 -6.08
N VAL A 46 -2.86 16.09 -6.06
CA VAL A 46 -3.39 16.76 -4.87
C VAL A 46 -4.67 16.09 -4.46
N LEU A 47 -4.79 15.73 -3.18
CA LEU A 47 -6.02 15.18 -2.62
C LEU A 47 -7.14 16.21 -2.74
N THR A 48 -8.22 15.82 -3.41
CA THR A 48 -9.41 16.66 -3.65
C THR A 48 -10.62 16.18 -2.86
N ARG A 49 -10.63 14.91 -2.43
CA ARG A 49 -11.68 14.33 -1.59
C ARG A 49 -11.09 13.30 -0.63
N ALA A 50 -11.55 13.33 0.62
CA ALA A 50 -11.15 12.40 1.67
C ALA A 50 -12.37 12.18 2.58
N GLU A 51 -13.04 11.05 2.46
CA GLU A 51 -14.28 10.75 3.19
C GLU A 51 -14.21 9.40 3.90
N ASN A 52 -14.76 9.35 5.12
CA ASN A 52 -14.81 8.16 5.96
C ASN A 52 -13.45 7.47 6.12
N LEU A 53 -12.37 8.26 6.10
CA LEU A 53 -11.01 7.78 6.32
C LEU A 53 -10.79 7.61 7.82
N GLU A 54 -10.94 6.38 8.29
CA GLU A 54 -10.34 5.98 9.56
C GLU A 54 -8.84 5.71 9.35
N PRO A 55 -8.00 5.76 10.40
CA PRO A 55 -6.61 5.36 10.30
C PRO A 55 -6.52 4.01 9.59
N LEU A 56 -5.82 3.99 8.46
CA LEU A 56 -5.82 2.83 7.59
C LEU A 56 -5.15 1.66 8.33
N SER A 57 -5.81 0.50 8.35
CA SER A 57 -5.25 -0.68 9.01
C SER A 57 -4.02 -1.20 8.23
N VAL A 58 -3.13 -1.87 8.97
CA VAL A 58 -2.02 -2.66 8.38
C VAL A 58 -2.53 -3.96 7.74
N GLU A 59 -3.81 -4.28 7.91
CA GLU A 59 -4.49 -5.36 7.22
C GLU A 59 -4.82 -4.99 5.77
N ARG A 60 -4.97 -6.03 4.94
CA ARG A 60 -5.31 -5.88 3.52
C ARG A 60 -6.80 -5.56 3.39
N MET A 61 -7.13 -4.42 2.80
CA MET A 61 -8.52 -4.05 2.51
C MET A 61 -8.77 -4.09 1.01
N HIS A 62 -9.86 -4.73 0.59
CA HIS A 62 -10.27 -4.72 -0.80
C HIS A 62 -10.89 -3.37 -1.16
N GLY A 63 -10.32 -2.73 -2.16
CA GLY A 63 -10.79 -1.49 -2.74
C GLY A 63 -10.88 -1.55 -4.26
N GLN A 64 -11.30 -0.44 -4.84
CA GLN A 64 -11.40 -0.21 -6.27
C GLN A 64 -10.72 1.12 -6.57
N LEU A 65 -9.85 1.11 -7.58
CA LEU A 65 -9.31 2.32 -8.15
C LEU A 65 -10.07 2.67 -9.43
N ARG A 66 -10.45 3.93 -9.58
CA ARG A 66 -11.14 4.45 -10.76
C ARG A 66 -10.43 5.66 -11.33
N HIS A 67 -10.27 5.68 -12.65
CA HIS A 67 -9.72 6.79 -13.41
C HIS A 67 -10.84 7.60 -14.08
N LEU A 68 -10.89 8.91 -13.80
CA LEU A 68 -11.87 9.85 -14.32
C LEU A 68 -11.14 11.04 -14.96
N GLY A 69 -10.53 10.81 -16.13
CA GLY A 69 -9.67 11.80 -16.79
C GLY A 69 -8.39 12.03 -15.99
N ASN A 70 -8.18 13.26 -15.50
CA ASN A 70 -7.05 13.62 -14.63
C ASN A 70 -7.34 13.43 -13.13
N ARG A 71 -8.44 12.77 -12.80
CA ARG A 71 -8.78 12.41 -11.42
C ARG A 71 -8.65 10.92 -11.23
N VAL A 72 -8.18 10.54 -10.06
CA VAL A 72 -8.10 9.15 -9.63
C VAL A 72 -8.81 9.04 -8.29
N ARG A 73 -9.59 7.99 -8.15
CA ARG A 73 -10.44 7.74 -6.99
C ARG A 73 -10.18 6.33 -6.48
N LEU A 74 -9.86 6.22 -5.20
CA LEU A 74 -9.71 4.97 -4.48
C LEU A 74 -10.86 4.83 -3.48
N GLU A 75 -11.60 3.73 -3.58
CA GLU A 75 -12.73 3.42 -2.71
C GLU A 75 -12.51 2.06 -2.04
N TRP A 76 -12.73 1.95 -0.73
CA TRP A 76 -12.67 0.66 -0.02
C TRP A 76 -13.66 0.63 1.15
N LYS A 77 -14.07 -0.58 1.53
CA LYS A 77 -15.02 -0.76 2.64
C LYS A 77 -14.30 -0.71 3.99
N VAL A 78 -14.86 0.06 4.92
CA VAL A 78 -14.47 0.12 6.34
C VAL A 78 -15.72 -0.17 7.16
N GLY A 79 -15.87 -1.44 7.58
CA GLY A 79 -17.11 -1.92 8.21
C GLY A 79 -18.34 -1.69 7.32
N PRO A 80 -19.39 -0.99 7.79
CA PRO A 80 -20.57 -0.68 6.99
C PRO A 80 -20.41 0.55 6.08
N ARG A 81 -19.28 1.27 6.14
CA ARG A 81 -19.05 2.53 5.41
C ARG A 81 -18.09 2.33 4.24
N MET A 82 -18.16 3.23 3.25
CA MET A 82 -17.20 3.31 2.15
C MET A 82 -16.24 4.46 2.42
N ALA A 83 -14.96 4.16 2.54
CA ALA A 83 -13.87 5.12 2.55
C ALA A 83 -13.56 5.54 1.11
N VAL A 84 -13.38 6.84 0.88
CA VAL A 84 -13.12 7.41 -0.45
C VAL A 84 -11.96 8.37 -0.36
N LEU A 85 -10.96 8.16 -1.21
CA LEU A 85 -9.86 9.07 -1.44
C LEU A 85 -9.82 9.45 -2.91
N GLU A 86 -9.91 10.74 -3.24
CA GLU A 86 -9.83 11.24 -4.61
C GLU A 86 -8.70 12.25 -4.73
N TRP A 87 -7.95 12.19 -5.82
CA TRP A 87 -6.91 13.16 -6.13
C TRP A 87 -6.90 13.54 -7.60
N GLN A 88 -6.46 14.76 -7.84
CA GLN A 88 -6.24 15.29 -9.18
C GLN A 88 -4.75 15.21 -9.51
N THR A 89 -4.42 14.59 -10.64
CA THR A 89 -3.05 14.40 -11.10
C THR A 89 -2.51 15.70 -11.69
N THR A 90 -1.30 16.08 -11.29
CA THR A 90 -0.62 17.31 -11.74
C THR A 90 0.27 17.07 -12.97
N SER A 91 0.63 15.82 -13.24
CA SER A 91 1.31 15.36 -14.46
C SER A 91 0.40 14.40 -15.25
N PRO A 92 0.59 14.23 -16.57
CA PRO A 92 -0.11 13.22 -17.33
C PRO A 92 0.14 11.84 -16.70
N THR A 93 -0.93 11.13 -16.38
CA THR A 93 -0.82 9.71 -16.03
C THR A 93 -0.25 9.00 -17.25
N THR A 94 0.97 8.45 -17.12
CA THR A 94 1.31 7.29 -17.93
C THR A 94 0.20 6.27 -17.65
N GLY A 95 -0.42 5.68 -18.68
CA GLY A 95 -1.60 4.81 -18.58
C GLY A 95 -1.30 3.51 -17.84
N PHE A 96 -0.94 3.63 -16.57
CA PHE A 96 -0.03 2.75 -15.84
C PHE A 96 -0.76 1.97 -14.74
N ILE A 97 -1.92 2.47 -14.30
CA ILE A 97 -2.81 1.73 -13.42
C ILE A 97 -4.06 1.34 -14.19
N PRO A 98 -4.39 0.04 -14.28
CA PRO A 98 -5.63 -0.42 -14.90
C PRO A 98 -6.85 0.15 -14.15
N ASP A 99 -7.80 0.68 -14.90
CA ASP A 99 -9.06 1.17 -14.36
C ASP A 99 -9.92 0.02 -13.84
N SER A 100 -10.62 0.24 -12.72
CA SER A 100 -11.57 -0.72 -12.13
C SER A 100 -10.97 -2.04 -11.64
N GLU A 101 -9.64 -2.18 -11.54
CA GLU A 101 -9.07 -3.38 -10.93
C GLU A 101 -9.24 -3.38 -9.41
N PRO A 102 -9.53 -4.54 -8.81
CA PRO A 102 -9.51 -4.70 -7.37
C PRO A 102 -8.10 -4.44 -6.84
N VAL A 103 -7.98 -3.40 -6.03
CA VAL A 103 -6.72 -3.02 -5.36
C VAL A 103 -6.84 -3.39 -3.90
N ILE A 104 -5.87 -4.11 -3.39
CA ILE A 104 -5.67 -4.29 -1.96
C ILE A 104 -4.93 -3.07 -1.46
N VAL A 105 -5.56 -2.33 -0.55
CA VAL A 105 -4.99 -1.16 0.11
C VAL A 105 -4.52 -1.58 1.50
N ARG A 106 -3.30 -1.21 1.84
CA ARG A 106 -2.72 -1.47 3.16
C ARG A 106 -1.85 -0.29 3.61
N ALA A 107 -2.02 0.16 4.84
CA ALA A 107 -1.08 1.11 5.43
C ALA A 107 0.20 0.39 5.84
N LEU A 108 1.34 0.97 5.52
CA LEU A 108 2.64 0.50 6.03
C LEU A 108 3.00 1.17 7.36
N GLN A 109 2.35 2.29 7.66
CA GLN A 109 2.38 2.96 8.96
C GLN A 109 0.95 3.42 9.27
N ALA A 110 0.46 3.16 10.48
CA ALA A 110 -0.86 3.62 10.90
C ALA A 110 -0.75 5.07 11.39
N ASN A 111 -0.85 6.01 10.47
CA ASN A 111 -0.72 7.43 10.76
C ASN A 111 -2.07 8.16 10.65
N THR A 112 -2.04 9.47 10.85
CA THR A 112 -3.19 10.36 10.73
C THR A 112 -3.87 10.19 9.37
N PRO A 113 -5.21 10.11 9.32
CA PRO A 113 -5.94 10.02 8.05
C PRO A 113 -5.58 11.17 7.11
N PRO A 114 -5.40 10.89 5.80
CA PRO A 114 -5.13 11.93 4.82
C PRO A 114 -6.25 12.97 4.75
N GLN A 115 -5.88 14.21 4.44
CA GLN A 115 -6.81 15.33 4.33
C GLN A 115 -6.75 15.98 2.96
N VAL A 116 -7.84 16.63 2.57
CA VAL A 116 -7.92 17.40 1.32
C VAL A 116 -6.81 18.47 1.30
N GLY A 117 -6.19 18.64 0.13
CA GLY A 117 -5.07 19.56 -0.09
C GLY A 117 -3.69 18.97 0.16
N MET A 118 -3.59 17.79 0.80
CA MET A 118 -2.31 17.06 0.88
C MET A 118 -1.87 16.56 -0.49
N ARG A 119 -0.57 16.35 -0.65
CA ARG A 119 0.03 15.81 -1.86
C ARG A 119 0.06 14.29 -1.78
N ILE A 120 -0.29 13.62 -2.88
CA ILE A 120 -0.10 12.19 -3.04
C ILE A 120 0.91 11.93 -4.16
N GLU A 121 1.89 11.09 -3.86
CA GLU A 121 2.96 10.66 -4.75
C GLU A 121 2.82 9.17 -4.97
N ILE A 122 2.81 8.74 -6.21
CA ILE A 122 2.66 7.32 -6.55
C ILE A 122 3.97 6.82 -7.10
N VAL A 123 4.44 5.73 -6.50
CA VAL A 123 5.75 5.15 -6.75
C VAL A 123 5.57 3.69 -7.12
N ARG A 124 6.06 3.30 -8.29
CA ARG A 124 6.25 1.91 -8.68
C ARG A 124 7.61 1.44 -8.21
N MET A 125 7.65 0.29 -7.58
CA MET A 125 8.90 -0.36 -7.25
C MET A 125 8.96 -1.76 -7.84
N THR A 126 10.13 -2.10 -8.39
CA THR A 126 10.45 -3.46 -8.84
C THR A 126 10.89 -4.34 -7.68
N TYR A 127 11.43 -3.74 -6.60
CA TYR A 127 11.80 -4.44 -5.39
C TYR A 127 11.76 -3.52 -4.13
N PRO A 128 10.98 -3.87 -3.09
CA PRO A 128 9.92 -4.89 -3.12
C PRO A 128 8.88 -4.55 -4.20
N LEU A 129 8.42 -5.57 -4.91
CA LEU A 129 7.48 -5.40 -6.02
C LEU A 129 6.14 -4.88 -5.48
N GLY A 130 5.71 -3.73 -5.97
CA GLY A 130 4.46 -3.12 -5.54
C GLY A 130 4.35 -1.69 -6.00
N TYR A 131 3.21 -1.09 -5.67
CA TYR A 131 2.97 0.31 -5.90
C TYR A 131 2.65 0.96 -4.57
N TYR A 132 3.22 2.12 -4.35
CA TYR A 132 3.22 2.79 -3.08
C TYR A 132 2.62 4.18 -3.25
N CYS A 133 1.69 4.54 -2.37
CA CYS A 133 1.21 5.90 -2.22
C CYS A 133 1.94 6.55 -1.06
N VAL A 134 2.76 7.55 -1.35
CA VAL A 134 3.38 8.40 -0.32
C VAL A 134 2.55 9.67 -0.21
N ILE A 135 1.96 9.89 0.96
CA ILE A 135 1.10 11.03 1.24
C ILE A 135 1.91 12.04 2.04
N ARG A 136 1.91 13.29 1.61
CA ARG A 136 2.68 14.37 2.22
C ARG A 136 1.81 15.57 2.56
N ASP A 137 2.12 16.21 3.68
CA ASP A 137 1.50 17.46 4.07
C ASP A 137 1.99 18.64 3.19
N SER A 138 1.46 19.82 3.43
CA SER A 138 1.87 21.06 2.74
C SER A 138 3.32 21.49 3.03
N GLY A 139 3.91 21.00 4.12
CA GLY A 139 5.31 21.21 4.48
C GLY A 139 6.27 20.20 3.82
N GLY A 140 5.74 19.22 3.10
CA GLY A 140 6.51 18.15 2.45
C GLY A 140 6.82 16.95 3.35
N ASN A 141 6.36 16.95 4.60
CA ASN A 141 6.56 15.82 5.52
C ASN A 141 5.70 14.63 5.10
N VAL A 142 6.22 13.42 5.28
CA VAL A 142 5.45 12.20 5.02
C VAL A 142 4.41 12.02 6.13
N VAL A 143 3.15 12.04 5.74
CA VAL A 143 2.01 11.78 6.62
C VAL A 143 1.72 10.29 6.64
N ASP A 144 1.68 9.63 5.49
CA ASP A 144 1.35 8.21 5.42
C ASP A 144 1.99 7.54 4.19
N VAL A 145 2.17 6.22 4.26
CA VAL A 145 2.62 5.40 3.13
C VAL A 145 1.73 4.18 3.02
N TRP A 146 1.03 4.08 1.90
CA TRP A 146 0.17 2.95 1.59
C TRP A 146 0.80 2.09 0.52
N GLU A 147 0.56 0.81 0.61
CA GLU A 147 0.83 -0.13 -0.46
C GLU A 147 -0.48 -0.47 -1.15
N LEU A 148 -0.46 -0.35 -2.48
CA LEU A 148 -1.48 -0.83 -3.37
C LEU A 148 -0.95 -2.14 -3.97
N LEU A 149 -1.71 -3.22 -3.82
CA LEU A 149 -1.43 -4.51 -4.43
C LEU A 149 -2.58 -4.87 -5.37
N TRP A 150 -2.29 -5.33 -6.57
CA TRP A 150 -3.31 -5.79 -7.50
C TRP A 150 -3.65 -7.22 -7.17
N ASN A 151 -4.95 -7.54 -7.17
CA ASN A 151 -5.42 -8.91 -6.98
C ASN A 151 -5.24 -9.68 -8.31
N THR A 152 -4.00 -9.98 -8.66
CA THR A 152 -3.64 -10.92 -9.74
C THR A 152 -3.86 -12.36 -9.30
#